data_AF-C6DAR6-F1
#
_entry.id   AF-C6DAR6-F1
#
_cell.length_a   1.000
_cell.length_b   1.000
_cell.length_c   1.000
_cell.angle_alpha   90.00
_cell.angle_beta   90.00
_cell.angle_gamma   90.00
#
_symmetry.space_group_name_H-M   'P 1'
#
loop_
_entity.id
_entity.type
_entity.pdbx_description
1 polymer ?
#
loop_
_entity_poly.entity_id
_entity_poly.type
_entity_poly.pdbx_seq_one_letter_code
_entity_poly.pdbx_strand_id
1 'polypeptide(L)'
;MYKEIAFDPECMAEYEYYTLLKQSFGFEKGRYVIASKKEWTKEAFRAAKASGISPVKRRSVTNYLNKLQKEKKRNQILLPTYRKDIGAEYIENWSTWLNHQNEKHSFSLIISKKDGDNNITCEQINDEPRNWVVSPTYSISKNASEIVDAIKPILFLSDEMIIIDQYFRLANNEVLKKYLKRYKKYKI
;
A
#
# COMPACT_ATOMS: atom_id res chain seq x y z
N MET A 1 -7.20 0.36 -7.16
CA MET A 1 -5.75 0.65 -7.15
C MET A 1 -5.29 0.68 -5.70
N TYR A 2 -4.16 0.05 -5.38
CA TYR A 2 -3.68 0.00 -4.00
C TYR A 2 -3.11 1.36 -3.55
N LYS A 3 -3.04 1.58 -2.24
CA LYS A 3 -2.50 2.77 -1.61
C LYS A 3 -1.16 2.48 -0.98
N GLU A 4 -0.22 3.37 -1.25
CA GLU A 4 1.11 3.38 -0.65
C GLU A 4 1.10 4.32 0.55
N ILE A 5 1.18 3.73 1.73
CA ILE A 5 1.05 4.43 3.00
C ILE A 5 2.41 4.41 3.70
N ALA A 6 2.85 5.57 4.15
CA ALA A 6 3.92 5.63 5.14
C ALA A 6 3.29 5.51 6.52
N PHE A 7 3.79 4.61 7.35
CA PHE A 7 3.30 4.41 8.71
C PHE A 7 4.47 4.62 9.66
N ASP A 8 4.37 5.58 10.56
CA ASP A 8 5.43 5.88 11.53
C ASP A 8 5.60 4.72 12.53
N PRO A 9 6.79 4.09 12.64
CA PRO A 9 7.02 3.02 13.60
C PRO A 9 6.81 3.46 15.05
N GLU A 10 7.02 4.74 15.39
CA GLU A 10 6.80 5.25 16.75
C GLU A 10 5.32 5.15 17.18
N CYS A 11 4.39 5.12 16.23
CA CYS A 11 2.97 4.93 16.52
C CYS A 11 2.67 3.59 17.21
N MET A 12 3.54 2.58 17.09
CA MET A 12 3.38 1.30 17.82
C MET A 12 3.57 1.44 19.34
N ALA A 13 3.92 2.63 19.84
CA ALA A 13 3.84 2.98 21.24
C ALA A 13 2.38 3.15 21.74
N GLU A 14 1.38 3.13 20.87
CA GLU A 14 -0.05 3.14 21.22
C GLU A 14 -0.78 1.94 20.61
N TYR A 15 -1.81 1.47 21.31
CA TYR A 15 -2.45 0.19 20.98
C TYR A 15 -3.45 0.31 19.81
N GLU A 16 -3.99 1.50 19.63
CA GLU A 16 -4.95 1.89 18.60
C GLU A 16 -4.30 1.75 17.22
N TYR A 17 -3.08 2.29 17.06
CA TYR A 17 -2.30 2.16 15.83
C TYR A 17 -1.89 0.72 15.54
N TYR A 18 -1.59 -0.09 16.56
CA TYR A 18 -1.37 -1.53 16.38
C TYR A 18 -2.61 -2.22 15.79
N THR A 19 -3.79 -1.88 16.31
CA THR A 19 -5.06 -2.46 15.86
C THR A 19 -5.35 -2.06 14.42
N LEU A 20 -5.15 -0.78 14.09
CA LEU A 20 -5.23 -0.24 12.75
C LEU A 20 -4.31 -0.97 11.76
N LEU A 21 -3.02 -1.12 12.10
CA LEU A 21 -2.06 -1.82 11.25
C LEU A 21 -2.51 -3.27 10.95
N LYS A 22 -3.02 -3.96 11.96
CA LYS A 22 -3.44 -5.35 11.85
C LYS A 22 -4.70 -5.52 11.00
N GLN A 23 -5.64 -4.58 11.07
CA GLN A 23 -6.96 -4.69 10.45
C GLN A 23 -7.07 -4.05 9.07
N SER A 24 -6.31 -2.98 8.82
CA SER A 24 -6.53 -2.10 7.65
C SER A 24 -5.49 -2.25 6.54
N PHE A 25 -4.48 -3.11 6.72
CA PHE A 25 -3.39 -3.31 5.76
C PHE A 25 -3.31 -4.74 5.23
N GLY A 26 -2.85 -4.85 3.99
CA GLY A 26 -2.71 -6.10 3.25
C GLY A 26 -3.48 -6.08 1.93
N PHE A 27 -3.35 -7.17 1.17
CA PHE A 27 -3.91 -7.32 -0.16
C PHE A 27 -5.42 -7.06 -0.21
N GLU A 28 -6.18 -7.70 0.66
CA GLU A 28 -7.65 -7.54 0.76
C GLU A 28 -8.10 -6.10 1.06
N LYS A 29 -7.21 -5.29 1.65
CA LYS A 29 -7.51 -3.90 2.00
C LYS A 29 -7.01 -2.92 0.93
N GLY A 30 -6.20 -3.39 -0.02
CA GLY A 30 -5.55 -2.54 -1.02
C GLY A 30 -4.68 -1.46 -0.39
N ARG A 31 -4.16 -1.66 0.84
CA ARG A 31 -3.31 -0.69 1.55
C ARG A 31 -2.06 -1.38 2.03
N TYR A 32 -0.92 -0.77 1.78
CA TYR A 32 0.37 -1.32 2.13
C TYR A 32 1.21 -0.28 2.85
N VAL A 33 1.87 -0.71 3.92
CA VAL A 33 2.92 0.09 4.53
C VAL A 33 4.15 -0.04 3.64
N ILE A 34 4.64 1.10 3.16
CA ILE A 34 5.82 1.16 2.32
C ILE A 34 7.04 1.44 3.16
N ALA A 35 7.83 0.40 3.45
CA ALA A 35 9.05 0.50 4.22
C ALA A 35 9.92 -0.76 4.10
N SER A 36 11.19 -0.64 4.46
CA SER A 36 12.02 -1.81 4.76
C SER A 36 11.45 -2.55 5.96
N LYS A 37 10.86 -3.72 5.72
CA LYS A 37 10.19 -4.51 6.74
C LYS A 37 11.07 -4.79 7.96
N LYS A 38 12.35 -5.07 7.76
CA LYS A 38 13.30 -5.38 8.83
C LYS A 38 13.58 -4.16 9.71
N GLU A 39 13.94 -3.03 9.10
CA GLU A 39 14.31 -1.83 9.86
C GLU A 39 13.08 -1.17 10.48
N TRP A 40 11.96 -1.11 9.75
CA TRP A 40 10.68 -0.63 10.28
C TRP A 40 10.22 -1.41 11.50
N THR A 41 10.24 -2.75 11.45
CA THR A 41 9.80 -3.58 12.59
C THR A 41 10.73 -3.44 13.79
N LYS A 42 12.03 -3.22 13.58
CA LYS A 42 13.02 -2.98 14.64
C LYS A 42 12.74 -1.65 15.36
N GLU A 43 12.51 -0.57 14.64
CA GLU A 43 12.13 0.73 15.24
C GLU A 43 10.78 0.64 15.97
N ALA A 44 9.77 0.05 15.31
CA ALA A 44 8.44 -0.15 15.90
C ALA A 44 8.49 -0.97 17.19
N PHE A 45 9.36 -1.99 17.24
CA PHE A 45 9.53 -2.82 18.42
C PHE A 45 10.17 -2.04 19.59
N ARG A 46 11.14 -1.16 19.29
CA ARG A 46 11.74 -0.26 20.29
C ARG A 46 10.69 0.70 20.85
N ALA A 47 9.90 1.33 19.99
CA ALA A 47 8.82 2.23 20.39
C ALA A 47 7.79 1.51 21.28
N ALA A 48 7.32 0.34 20.87
CA ALA A 48 6.38 -0.45 21.66
C ALA A 48 6.96 -0.86 23.04
N LYS A 49 8.25 -1.20 23.12
CA LYS A 49 8.91 -1.55 24.39
C LYS A 49 9.02 -0.38 25.36
N ALA A 50 9.36 0.80 24.85
CA ALA A 50 9.52 2.03 25.63
C ALA A 50 8.18 2.68 26.04
N SER A 51 7.06 2.22 25.47
CA SER A 51 5.74 2.82 25.68
C SER A 51 5.13 2.56 27.07
N GLY A 52 4.17 3.42 27.43
CA GLY A 52 3.33 3.29 28.62
C GLY A 52 2.18 2.29 28.50
N ILE A 53 2.01 1.58 27.39
CA ILE A 53 0.89 0.64 27.22
C ILE A 53 0.97 -0.51 28.24
N SER A 54 -0.20 -1.02 28.64
CA SER A 54 -0.27 -2.08 29.66
C SER A 54 0.56 -3.32 29.25
N PRO A 55 1.13 -4.08 30.21
CA PRO A 55 2.03 -5.20 29.91
C PRO A 55 1.44 -6.24 28.94
N VAL A 56 0.15 -6.54 29.09
CA VAL A 56 -0.58 -7.49 28.22
C VAL A 56 -0.71 -6.97 26.79
N LYS A 57 -1.08 -5.70 26.63
CA LYS A 57 -1.15 -5.04 25.31
C LYS A 57 0.24 -4.96 24.67
N ARG A 58 1.27 -4.59 25.44
CA ARG A 58 2.67 -4.52 24.99
C ARG A 58 3.18 -5.86 24.47
N ARG A 59 2.89 -6.94 25.20
CA ARG A 59 3.22 -8.31 24.79
C ARG A 59 2.53 -8.67 23.47
N SER A 60 1.29 -8.24 23.27
CA SER A 60 0.55 -8.48 22.03
C SER A 60 1.20 -7.77 20.83
N VAL A 61 1.55 -6.49 20.99
CA VAL A 61 2.22 -5.68 19.95
C VAL A 61 3.59 -6.28 19.60
N THR A 62 4.44 -6.51 20.60
CA THR A 62 5.80 -7.04 20.40
C THR A 62 5.80 -8.44 19.78
N ASN A 63 4.90 -9.34 20.20
CA ASN A 63 4.74 -10.64 19.57
C ASN A 63 4.29 -10.55 18.12
N TYR A 64 3.37 -9.63 17.81
CA TYR A 64 2.94 -9.38 16.44
C TYR A 64 4.08 -8.88 15.57
N LEU A 65 4.85 -7.90 16.03
CA LEU A 65 6.01 -7.37 15.29
C LEU A 65 7.08 -8.44 15.04
N ASN A 66 7.36 -9.29 16.04
CA ASN A 66 8.26 -10.43 15.88
C ASN A 66 7.77 -11.44 14.83
N LYS A 67 6.46 -11.73 14.81
CA LYS A 67 5.86 -12.59 13.77
C LYS A 67 5.95 -11.92 12.41
N LEU A 68 5.62 -10.63 12.34
CA LEU A 68 5.66 -9.85 11.11
C LEU A 68 7.04 -9.94 10.48
N GLN A 69 8.12 -9.73 11.25
CA GLN A 69 9.50 -9.81 10.77
C GLN A 69 9.87 -11.19 10.20
N LYS A 70 9.41 -12.28 10.81
CA LYS A 70 9.74 -13.66 10.41
C LYS A 70 8.89 -14.18 9.25
N GLU A 71 7.63 -13.76 9.16
CA GLU A 71 6.68 -14.29 8.18
C GLU A 71 6.89 -13.67 6.80
N LYS A 72 7.38 -14.46 5.85
CA LYS A 72 7.55 -14.04 4.44
C LYS A 72 6.23 -13.83 3.69
N LYS A 73 5.16 -14.54 4.09
CA LYS A 73 3.86 -14.53 3.39
C LYS A 73 2.96 -13.34 3.74
N ARG A 74 3.19 -12.67 4.88
CA ARG A 74 2.41 -11.47 5.24
C ARG A 74 2.97 -10.25 4.52
N ASN A 75 2.26 -9.87 3.47
CA ASN A 75 2.57 -8.73 2.61
C ASN A 75 1.94 -7.43 3.11
N GLN A 76 1.91 -7.15 4.41
CA GLN A 76 1.37 -5.87 4.92
C GLN A 76 2.38 -4.73 4.82
N ILE A 77 3.67 -5.06 4.94
CA ILE A 77 4.79 -4.14 4.74
C ILE A 77 5.57 -4.63 3.53
N LEU A 78 5.79 -3.75 2.57
CA LEU A 78 6.59 -4.03 1.38
C LEU A 78 7.43 -2.81 1.00
N LEU A 79 8.54 -3.06 0.31
CA LEU A 79 9.36 -2.00 -0.28
C LEU A 79 9.41 -2.24 -1.79
N PRO A 80 8.70 -1.44 -2.61
CA PRO A 80 8.73 -1.58 -4.05
C PRO A 80 10.14 -1.39 -4.60
N THR A 81 10.48 -2.07 -5.69
CA THR A 81 11.81 -2.01 -6.31
C THR A 81 12.19 -0.58 -6.71
N TYR A 82 11.25 0.19 -7.24
CA TYR A 82 11.46 1.58 -7.65
C TYR A 82 11.70 2.54 -6.47
N ARG A 83 11.40 2.13 -5.23
CA ARG A 83 11.67 2.88 -4.01
C ARG A 83 12.90 2.39 -3.26
N LYS A 84 13.44 1.23 -3.63
CA LYS A 84 14.44 0.50 -2.83
C LYS A 84 15.74 1.29 -2.62
N ASP A 85 16.19 1.99 -3.66
CA ASP A 85 17.48 2.69 -3.65
C ASP A 85 17.37 4.16 -3.20
N ILE A 86 16.14 4.66 -2.99
CA ILE A 86 15.91 6.04 -2.58
C ILE A 86 16.15 6.20 -1.08
N GLY A 87 17.14 7.01 -0.70
CA GLY A 87 17.52 7.25 0.70
C GLY A 87 17.99 6.00 1.43
N ALA A 88 18.50 4.98 0.71
CA ALA A 88 18.90 3.69 1.28
C ALA A 88 19.99 3.81 2.37
N GLU A 89 20.81 4.85 2.29
CA GLU A 89 21.81 5.24 3.29
C GLU A 89 21.19 5.66 4.63
N TYR A 90 19.92 6.05 4.64
CA TYR A 90 19.16 6.45 5.82
C TYR A 90 18.14 5.39 6.28
N ILE A 91 18.18 4.17 5.73
CA ILE A 91 17.16 3.13 5.96
C ILE A 91 16.97 2.71 7.43
N GLU A 92 17.95 3.01 8.29
CA GLU A 92 17.89 2.76 9.74
C GLU A 92 17.29 3.92 10.56
N ASN A 93 17.03 5.06 9.90
CA ASN A 93 16.35 6.22 10.47
C ASN A 93 15.09 6.50 9.64
N TRP A 94 13.96 5.95 10.08
CA TRP A 94 12.69 6.06 9.37
C TRP A 94 12.31 7.49 8.99
N SER A 95 12.51 8.47 9.87
CA SER A 95 12.11 9.86 9.61
C SER A 95 12.93 10.50 8.48
N THR A 96 14.25 10.32 8.49
CA THR A 96 15.11 10.83 7.42
C THR A 96 14.86 10.07 6.11
N TRP A 97 14.73 8.75 6.18
CA TRP A 97 14.38 7.91 5.03
C TRP A 97 13.05 8.32 4.40
N LEU A 98 12.02 8.58 5.21
CA LEU A 98 10.71 9.01 4.75
C LEU A 98 10.78 10.30 3.94
N ASN A 99 11.56 11.28 4.39
CA ASN A 99 11.69 12.57 3.69
C ASN A 99 12.22 12.35 2.26
N HIS A 100 13.31 11.59 2.11
CA HIS A 100 13.86 11.26 0.79
C HIS A 100 12.88 10.48 -0.09
N GLN A 101 12.13 9.54 0.50
CA GLN A 101 11.11 8.79 -0.22
C GLN A 101 9.99 9.71 -0.73
N ASN A 102 9.50 10.60 0.12
CA ASN A 102 8.37 11.47 -0.17
C ASN A 102 8.73 12.58 -1.18
N GLU A 103 9.99 13.04 -1.19
CA GLU A 103 10.53 13.97 -2.19
C GLU A 103 10.51 13.39 -3.61
N LYS A 104 10.81 12.09 -3.75
CA LYS A 104 10.85 11.42 -5.06
C LYS A 104 9.49 10.88 -5.48
N HIS A 105 8.76 10.30 -4.53
CA HIS A 105 7.48 9.66 -4.77
C HIS A 105 6.57 9.87 -3.57
N SER A 106 5.62 10.78 -3.70
CA SER A 106 4.66 11.08 -2.63
C SER A 106 3.89 9.83 -2.19
N PHE A 107 3.68 9.70 -0.89
CA PHE A 107 2.78 8.68 -0.36
C PHE A 107 1.33 9.09 -0.58
N SER A 108 0.42 8.12 -0.65
CA SER A 108 -1.01 8.43 -0.60
C SER A 108 -1.35 9.12 0.73
N LEU A 109 -0.71 8.66 1.81
CA LEU A 109 -0.95 9.14 3.15
C LEU A 109 0.27 8.82 4.04
N ILE A 110 0.54 9.70 5.01
CA ILE A 110 1.49 9.44 6.09
C ILE A 110 0.69 9.33 7.41
N ILE A 111 0.80 8.19 8.09
CA ILE A 111 0.22 7.97 9.41
C ILE A 111 1.32 8.23 10.44
N SER A 112 1.18 9.32 11.19
CA SER A 112 2.11 9.70 12.26
C SER A 112 1.38 10.52 13.31
N LYS A 113 1.98 10.66 14.50
CA LYS A 113 1.55 11.61 15.53
C LYS A 113 2.29 12.94 15.46
N LYS A 114 3.38 12.98 14.70
CA LYS A 114 4.17 14.19 14.54
C LYS A 114 3.37 15.16 13.67
N ASP A 115 3.38 16.44 14.02
CA ASP A 115 2.76 17.47 13.20
C ASP A 115 3.43 17.54 11.82
N GLY A 116 2.62 17.69 10.77
CA GLY A 116 3.08 17.81 9.39
C GLY A 116 1.92 17.90 8.41
N ASP A 117 2.11 18.64 7.31
CA ASP A 117 1.03 19.02 6.37
C ASP A 117 0.26 17.84 5.73
N ASN A 118 0.82 16.63 5.73
CA ASN A 118 0.20 15.43 5.17
C ASN A 118 0.12 14.25 6.17
N ASN A 119 0.34 14.52 7.45
CA ASN A 119 0.25 13.51 8.49
C ASN A 119 -1.19 13.39 8.97
N ILE A 120 -1.66 12.15 9.17
CA ILE A 120 -2.92 11.91 9.87
C ILE A 120 -2.74 10.96 11.04
N THR A 121 -3.54 11.18 12.07
CA THR A 121 -3.58 10.34 13.26
C THR A 121 -4.57 9.17 13.08
N CYS A 122 -4.58 8.25 14.04
CA CYS A 122 -5.51 7.13 14.01
C CYS A 122 -6.97 7.57 14.11
N GLU A 123 -7.23 8.68 14.81
CA GLU A 123 -8.58 9.22 15.02
C GLU A 123 -9.14 9.80 13.72
N GLN A 124 -8.32 10.54 12.98
CA GLN A 124 -8.69 11.17 11.70
C GLN A 124 -8.96 10.15 10.58
N ILE A 125 -8.48 8.91 10.72
CA ILE A 125 -8.80 7.83 9.77
C ILE A 125 -10.29 7.49 9.78
N ASN A 126 -10.97 7.68 10.92
CA ASN A 126 -12.40 7.38 11.04
C ASN A 126 -13.27 8.31 10.17
N ASP A 127 -12.75 9.48 9.80
CA ASP A 127 -13.42 10.41 8.87
C ASP A 127 -13.28 9.99 7.40
N GLU A 128 -12.66 8.83 7.14
CA GLU A 128 -12.43 8.24 5.83
C GLU A 128 -11.88 9.24 4.79
N PRO A 129 -10.72 9.87 5.05
CA PRO A 129 -10.19 10.87 4.13
C PRO A 129 -9.97 10.27 2.75
N ARG A 130 -10.14 11.08 1.69
CA ARG A 130 -10.14 10.61 0.29
C ARG A 130 -8.91 9.77 -0.08
N ASN A 131 -7.76 10.08 0.51
CA ASN A 131 -6.51 9.36 0.28
C ASN A 131 -6.40 8.02 1.06
N TRP A 132 -7.23 7.80 2.08
CA TRP A 132 -7.41 6.52 2.77
C TRP A 132 -8.40 5.58 2.07
N VAL A 133 -9.43 6.13 1.42
CA VAL A 133 -10.46 5.34 0.73
C VAL A 133 -9.87 4.59 -0.47
N VAL A 134 -10.10 3.27 -0.51
CA VAL A 134 -9.78 2.40 -1.64
C VAL A 134 -11.09 2.02 -2.32
N SER A 135 -11.42 2.71 -3.41
CA SER A 135 -12.64 2.38 -4.16
C SER A 135 -12.50 1.02 -4.85
N PRO A 136 -13.46 0.10 -4.68
CA PRO A 136 -13.50 -1.14 -5.47
C PRO A 136 -13.86 -0.86 -6.93
N THR A 137 -14.50 0.28 -7.19
CA THR A 137 -15.00 0.66 -8.52
C THR A 137 -14.24 1.88 -9.03
N TYR A 138 -13.75 1.79 -10.25
CA TYR A 138 -13.15 2.91 -10.97
C TYR A 138 -14.04 3.25 -12.16
N SER A 139 -14.73 4.39 -12.07
CA SER A 139 -15.58 4.90 -13.16
C SER A 139 -14.71 5.57 -14.20
N ILE A 140 -14.89 5.17 -15.45
CA ILE A 140 -14.22 5.76 -16.62
C ILE A 140 -15.25 6.31 -17.59
N SER A 141 -14.82 7.24 -18.44
CA SER A 141 -15.64 7.62 -19.59
C SER A 141 -15.77 6.44 -20.54
N LYS A 142 -16.97 6.24 -21.11
CA LYS A 142 -17.29 5.12 -22.02
C LYS A 142 -16.72 5.32 -23.43
N ASN A 143 -15.46 5.75 -23.54
CA ASN A 143 -14.76 5.84 -24.81
C ASN A 143 -13.69 4.74 -24.91
N ALA A 144 -13.30 4.40 -26.14
CA ALA A 144 -12.40 3.28 -26.39
C ALA A 144 -11.02 3.44 -25.74
N SER A 145 -10.48 4.66 -25.67
CA SER A 145 -9.16 4.91 -25.08
C SER A 145 -9.17 4.64 -23.58
N GLU A 146 -10.12 5.25 -22.86
CA GLU A 146 -10.25 5.13 -21.41
C GLU A 146 -10.51 3.68 -20.97
N ILE A 147 -11.34 2.94 -21.72
CA ILE A 147 -11.59 1.51 -21.45
C ILE A 147 -10.30 0.72 -21.59
N VAL A 148 -9.55 0.94 -22.67
CA VAL A 148 -8.30 0.22 -22.93
C VAL A 148 -7.26 0.57 -21.86
N ASP A 149 -7.08 1.84 -21.55
CA ASP A 149 -6.10 2.28 -20.56
C ASP A 149 -6.40 1.72 -19.16
N ALA A 150 -7.68 1.61 -18.80
CA ALA A 150 -8.10 1.01 -17.54
C ALA A 150 -7.85 -0.52 -17.46
N ILE A 151 -8.10 -1.27 -18.55
CA ILE A 151 -7.91 -2.73 -18.56
C ILE A 151 -6.48 -3.15 -18.92
N LYS A 152 -5.68 -2.26 -19.51
CA LYS A 152 -4.32 -2.55 -20.01
C LYS A 152 -3.40 -3.15 -18.94
N PRO A 153 -3.33 -2.66 -17.69
CA PRO A 153 -2.51 -3.28 -16.66
C PRO A 153 -2.96 -4.72 -16.36
N ILE A 154 -4.28 -4.97 -16.34
CA ILE A 154 -4.86 -6.28 -16.10
C ILE A 154 -4.48 -7.23 -17.25
N LEU A 155 -4.60 -6.78 -18.50
CA LEU A 155 -4.20 -7.55 -19.68
C LEU A 155 -2.71 -7.91 -19.70
N PHE A 156 -1.85 -7.06 -19.14
CA PHE A 156 -0.41 -7.28 -19.13
C PHE A 156 0.04 -8.21 -18.00
N LEU A 157 -0.64 -8.16 -16.85
CA LEU A 157 -0.24 -8.89 -15.63
C LEU A 157 -0.97 -10.22 -15.45
N SER A 158 -2.08 -10.46 -16.16
CA SER A 158 -2.93 -11.64 -15.96
C SER A 158 -2.69 -12.67 -17.05
N ASP A 159 -2.61 -13.95 -16.65
CA ASP A 159 -2.61 -15.07 -17.60
C ASP A 159 -3.99 -15.27 -18.23
N GLU A 160 -5.05 -14.97 -17.46
CA GLU A 160 -6.45 -15.08 -17.86
C GLU A 160 -7.25 -13.87 -17.39
N MET A 161 -8.21 -13.41 -18.20
CA MET A 161 -9.10 -12.31 -17.86
C MET A 161 -10.53 -12.68 -18.25
N ILE A 162 -11.44 -12.66 -17.27
CA ILE A 162 -12.87 -12.90 -17.47
C ILE A 162 -13.57 -11.55 -17.57
N ILE A 163 -14.28 -11.31 -18.66
CA ILE A 163 -15.12 -10.12 -18.84
C ILE A 163 -16.57 -10.53 -18.60
N ILE A 164 -17.19 -9.97 -17.56
CA ILE A 164 -18.61 -10.19 -17.22
C ILE A 164 -19.39 -8.94 -17.60
N ASP A 165 -19.90 -8.92 -18.83
CA ASP A 165 -20.76 -7.85 -19.33
C ASP A 165 -21.76 -8.43 -20.33
N GLN A 166 -23.05 -8.25 -20.02
CA GLN A 166 -24.18 -8.77 -20.81
C GLN A 166 -24.24 -8.22 -22.24
N TYR A 167 -23.62 -7.07 -22.48
CA TYR A 167 -23.52 -6.42 -23.78
C TYR A 167 -22.16 -6.61 -24.45
N PHE A 168 -21.18 -7.15 -23.72
CA PHE A 168 -19.85 -7.41 -24.25
C PHE A 168 -19.81 -8.72 -25.03
N ARG A 169 -19.62 -8.62 -26.34
CA ARG A 169 -19.41 -9.78 -27.20
C ARG A 169 -17.96 -9.78 -27.68
N LEU A 170 -17.19 -10.77 -27.26
CA LEU A 170 -15.80 -10.94 -27.71
C LEU A 170 -15.74 -11.20 -29.22
N ALA A 171 -16.67 -12.03 -29.71
CA ALA A 171 -16.89 -12.22 -31.14
C ALA A 171 -17.36 -10.88 -31.74
N ASN A 172 -16.57 -10.37 -32.69
CA ASN A 172 -16.82 -9.14 -33.46
C ASN A 172 -16.52 -7.80 -32.76
N ASN A 173 -15.78 -7.80 -31.65
CA ASN A 173 -15.26 -6.55 -31.08
C ASN A 173 -13.97 -6.10 -31.80
N GLU A 174 -14.14 -5.44 -32.95
CA GLU A 174 -13.02 -4.95 -33.77
C GLU A 174 -12.13 -3.93 -33.04
N VAL A 175 -12.69 -3.18 -32.10
CA VAL A 175 -11.96 -2.26 -31.23
C VAL A 175 -10.96 -3.06 -30.39
N LEU A 176 -11.44 -4.02 -29.61
CA LEU A 176 -10.60 -4.87 -28.77
C LEU A 176 -9.56 -5.64 -29.60
N LYS A 177 -9.95 -6.20 -30.76
CA LYS A 177 -9.01 -6.91 -31.65
C LYS A 177 -7.87 -6.01 -32.14
N LYS A 178 -8.17 -4.76 -32.54
CA LYS A 178 -7.14 -3.79 -32.96
C LYS A 178 -6.17 -3.48 -31.82
N TYR A 179 -6.67 -3.33 -30.60
CA TYR A 179 -5.81 -3.08 -29.44
C TYR A 179 -4.99 -4.31 -29.03
N LEU A 180 -5.58 -5.50 -28.96
CA LEU A 180 -4.84 -6.74 -28.69
C LEU A 180 -3.72 -6.99 -29.71
N LYS A 181 -3.95 -6.68 -30.99
CA LYS A 181 -2.91 -6.74 -32.04
C LYS A 181 -1.78 -5.74 -31.80
N ARG A 182 -2.09 -4.53 -31.32
CA ARG A 182 -1.09 -3.50 -30.98
C ARG A 182 -0.21 -3.93 -29.79
N TYR A 183 -0.78 -4.67 -28.82
CA TYR A 183 -0.06 -5.13 -27.62
C TYR A 183 0.66 -6.47 -27.78
N LYS A 184 0.21 -7.38 -28.65
CA LYS A 184 0.96 -8.61 -29.00
C LYS A 184 2.36 -8.32 -29.57
N LYS A 185 2.59 -7.11 -30.09
CA LYS A 185 3.89 -6.66 -30.62
C LYS A 185 4.96 -6.42 -29.55
N TYR A 186 4.61 -6.48 -28.26
CA TYR A 186 5.49 -6.21 -27.12
C TYR A 186 5.78 -7.42 -26.22
N LYS A 187 5.47 -8.65 -26.66
CA LYS A 187 6.05 -9.86 -26.06
C LYS A 187 7.51 -9.98 -26.56
N ILE A 188 8.46 -9.53 -25.74
CA ILE A 188 9.87 -9.95 -25.78
C ILE A 188 10.02 -11.06 -24.75
#